data_AF-A0AAE4FR20-F1
#
_entry.id   AF-A0AAE4FR20-F1
#
_cell.length_a   1.000
_cell.length_b   1.000
_cell.length_c   1.000
_cell.angle_alpha   90.00
_cell.angle_beta   90.00
_cell.angle_gamma   90.00
#
_symmetry.space_group_name_H-M   'P 1'
#
loop_
_entity.id
_entity.type
_entity.pdbx_description
1 polymer ?
#
loop_
_entity_poly.entity_id
_entity_poly.type
_entity_poly.pdbx_seq_one_letter_code
_entity_poly.pdbx_strand_id
1 'polypeptide(L)'
;MKGNPNPVQTPEFKAKQFKAFGEVSQPLSSRVLGVKLPIDIDKAVFNLPPKERVPWVRRVIAEAAQRELMGNAPQATSVVSPTPGLDTTNGSGDDVLNLGATSGPGDVETKPKRGRKPKGEG
;
A
#
# COMPACT_ATOMS: atom_id res chain seq x y z
N MET A 1 -25.37 -36.67 -2.73
CA MET A 1 -25.27 -36.10 -4.09
C MET A 1 -23.80 -36.10 -4.49
N LYS A 2 -23.43 -36.83 -5.55
CA LYS A 2 -22.03 -36.95 -6.01
C LYS A 2 -21.76 -35.80 -6.99
N GLY A 3 -20.85 -34.89 -6.65
CA GLY A 3 -20.47 -33.78 -7.52
C GLY A 3 -19.79 -34.26 -8.80
N ASN A 4 -19.80 -33.43 -9.85
CA ASN A 4 -19.15 -33.77 -11.13
C ASN A 4 -17.67 -34.08 -10.88
N PRO A 5 -17.20 -35.32 -11.15
CA PRO A 5 -15.82 -35.74 -10.85
C PRO A 5 -14.77 -34.96 -11.64
N ASN A 6 -15.15 -34.40 -12.80
CA ASN A 6 -14.28 -33.59 -13.66
C ASN A 6 -14.94 -32.22 -13.89
N PRO A 7 -14.85 -31.29 -12.93
CA PRO A 7 -15.36 -29.95 -13.12
C PRO A 7 -14.53 -29.25 -14.21
N VAL A 8 -15.18 -28.89 -15.32
CA VAL A 8 -14.54 -28.13 -16.38
C VAL A 8 -14.31 -26.71 -15.89
N GLN A 9 -13.07 -26.36 -15.56
CA GLN A 9 -12.70 -25.00 -15.25
C GLN A 9 -12.60 -24.18 -16.54
N THR A 10 -13.56 -23.28 -16.75
CA THR A 10 -13.51 -22.37 -17.89
C THR A 10 -12.26 -21.47 -17.81
N PRO A 11 -11.70 -21.04 -18.95
CA PRO A 11 -10.58 -20.09 -18.97
C PRO A 11 -10.86 -18.82 -18.16
N GLU A 12 -12.11 -18.34 -18.19
CA GLU A 12 -12.57 -17.19 -17.40
C GLU A 12 -12.51 -17.43 -15.88
N PHE A 13 -12.80 -18.65 -15.44
CA PHE A 13 -12.74 -19.03 -14.03
C PHE A 13 -11.28 -19.04 -13.55
N LYS A 14 -10.38 -19.64 -14.33
CA LYS A 14 -8.94 -19.64 -14.05
C LYS A 14 -8.36 -18.22 -13.98
N ALA A 15 -8.79 -17.33 -14.89
CA ALA A 15 -8.35 -15.94 -14.91
C ALA A 15 -8.77 -15.11 -13.68
N LYS A 16 -9.83 -15.54 -12.96
CA LYS A 16 -10.34 -14.85 -11.77
C LYS A 16 -9.84 -15.44 -10.46
N GLN A 17 -9.21 -16.62 -10.50
CA GLN A 17 -8.97 -17.42 -9.32
C GLN A 17 -8.01 -16.76 -8.31
N PHE A 18 -7.07 -15.93 -8.79
CA PHE A 18 -6.10 -15.25 -7.94
C PHE A 18 -5.73 -13.87 -8.49
N LYS A 19 -6.50 -12.84 -8.14
CA LYS A 19 -6.05 -11.47 -8.39
C LYS A 19 -5.06 -11.07 -7.30
N ALA A 20 -3.83 -10.76 -7.70
CA ALA A 20 -2.83 -10.21 -6.79
C ALA A 20 -3.34 -8.89 -6.19
N PHE A 21 -3.13 -8.72 -4.89
CA PHE A 21 -3.42 -7.45 -4.20
C PHE A 21 -2.29 -6.47 -4.47
N GLY A 22 -2.41 -5.72 -5.57
CA GLY A 22 -1.48 -4.68 -5.97
C GLY A 22 -0.16 -5.19 -6.55
N GLU A 23 0.69 -4.24 -6.93
CA GLU A 23 2.07 -4.48 -7.34
C GLU A 23 2.97 -4.55 -6.10
N VAL A 24 3.87 -5.54 -6.06
CA VAL A 24 4.81 -5.73 -4.95
C VAL A 24 6.22 -5.55 -5.48
N SER A 25 6.95 -4.57 -4.96
CA SER A 25 8.31 -4.24 -5.42
C SER A 25 9.37 -5.26 -4.99
N GLN A 26 9.12 -6.02 -3.92
CA GLN A 26 10.05 -6.98 -3.34
C GLN A 26 9.44 -8.38 -3.22
N PRO A 27 10.25 -9.46 -3.27
CA PRO A 27 9.76 -10.81 -3.03
C PRO A 27 9.08 -10.95 -1.67
N LEU A 28 7.90 -11.56 -1.63
CA LEU A 28 7.18 -11.85 -0.39
C LEU A 28 7.71 -13.12 0.29
N SER A 29 7.45 -13.26 1.59
CA SER A 29 7.82 -14.46 2.35
C SER A 29 7.16 -15.72 1.79
N SER A 30 7.87 -16.85 1.87
CA SER A 30 7.34 -18.15 1.44
C SER A 30 6.19 -18.67 2.31
N ARG A 31 6.07 -18.15 3.54
CA ARG A 31 5.02 -18.51 4.50
C ARG A 31 4.14 -17.30 4.80
N VAL A 32 2.84 -17.55 4.96
CA VAL A 32 1.86 -16.53 5.36
C VAL A 32 1.93 -16.29 6.86
N LEU A 33 1.97 -15.03 7.27
CA LEU A 33 1.84 -14.62 8.66
C LEU A 33 0.37 -14.34 8.98
N GLY A 34 -0.29 -15.23 9.73
CA GLY A 34 -1.66 -15.05 10.21
C GLY A 34 -1.68 -14.61 11.66
N VAL A 35 -2.26 -13.45 11.96
CA VAL A 35 -2.29 -12.86 13.31
C VAL A 35 -3.72 -12.46 13.68
N LYS A 36 -4.12 -12.69 14.94
CA LYS A 36 -5.38 -12.19 15.50
C LYS A 36 -5.16 -10.81 16.11
N LEU A 37 -6.09 -9.90 15.87
CA LEU A 37 -6.08 -8.54 16.40
C LEU A 37 -7.20 -8.36 17.43
N PRO A 38 -7.08 -7.40 18.37
CA PRO A 38 -8.20 -6.94 19.17
C PRO A 38 -9.38 -6.51 18.27
N ILE A 39 -10.60 -6.77 18.73
CA ILE A 39 -11.84 -6.61 17.94
C ILE A 39 -11.96 -5.20 17.35
N ASP A 40 -11.62 -4.17 18.12
CA ASP A 40 -11.80 -2.78 17.68
C ASP A 40 -10.81 -2.40 16.58
N ILE A 41 -9.58 -2.93 16.66
CA ILE A 41 -8.56 -2.74 15.62
C ILE A 41 -8.92 -3.54 14.37
N ASP A 42 -9.39 -4.78 14.54
CA ASP A 42 -9.84 -5.61 13.43
C ASP A 42 -10.95 -4.89 12.65
N LYS A 43 -11.97 -4.36 13.33
CA LYS A 43 -13.03 -3.54 12.72
C LYS A 43 -12.46 -2.33 11.98
N ALA A 44 -11.52 -1.60 12.58
CA ALA A 44 -10.92 -0.43 11.94
C ALA A 44 -10.16 -0.80 10.65
N VAL A 45 -9.39 -1.90 10.67
CA VAL A 45 -8.67 -2.40 9.49
C VAL A 45 -9.65 -2.92 8.43
N PHE A 46 -10.73 -3.59 8.84
CA PHE A 46 -11.75 -4.10 7.92
C PHE A 46 -12.63 -3.02 7.30
N ASN A 47 -12.69 -1.83 7.88
CA ASN A 47 -13.33 -0.66 7.29
C ASN A 47 -12.52 -0.06 6.12
N LEU A 48 -11.23 -0.39 5.99
CA LEU A 48 -10.43 0.05 4.84
C LEU A 48 -10.91 -0.64 3.55
N PRO A 49 -10.82 0.05 2.38
CA PRO A 49 -11.10 -0.54 1.08
C PRO A 49 -10.33 -1.85 0.88
N PRO A 50 -10.94 -2.91 0.31
CA PRO A 50 -10.28 -4.21 0.17
C PRO A 50 -8.95 -4.17 -0.60
N LYS A 51 -8.81 -3.23 -1.54
CA LYS A 51 -7.58 -3.05 -2.34
C LYS A 51 -6.42 -2.44 -1.53
N GLU A 52 -6.73 -1.63 -0.52
CA GLU A 52 -5.74 -0.87 0.26
C GLU A 52 -5.39 -1.56 1.58
N ARG A 53 -6.28 -2.41 2.08
CA ARG A 53 -6.12 -3.12 3.36
C ARG A 53 -4.82 -3.91 3.45
N VAL A 54 -4.56 -4.80 2.47
CA VAL A 54 -3.38 -5.68 2.50
C VAL A 54 -2.07 -4.87 2.35
N PRO A 55 -1.95 -3.93 1.39
CA PRO A 55 -0.78 -3.04 1.33
C PRO A 55 -0.54 -2.25 2.61
N TRP A 56 -1.60 -1.70 3.22
CA TRP A 56 -1.50 -0.92 4.45
C TRP A 56 -0.98 -1.78 5.61
N VAL A 57 -1.55 -2.96 5.83
CA VAL A 57 -1.10 -3.87 6.91
C VAL A 57 0.35 -4.28 6.70
N ARG A 58 0.74 -4.62 5.46
CA ARG A 58 2.12 -4.97 5.13
C ARG A 58 3.08 -3.84 5.47
N ARG A 59 2.75 -2.59 5.09
CA ARG A 59 3.57 -1.41 5.37
C ARG A 59 3.76 -1.21 6.87
N VAL A 60 2.67 -1.20 7.64
CA VAL A 60 2.72 -0.96 9.09
C VAL A 60 3.58 -2.02 9.81
N ILE A 61 3.40 -3.30 9.45
CA ILE A 61 4.19 -4.39 10.06
C ILE A 61 5.67 -4.28 9.64
N ALA A 62 5.95 -3.98 8.38
CA ALA A 62 7.32 -3.83 7.90
C ALA A 62 8.04 -2.65 8.55
N GLU A 63 7.38 -1.49 8.64
CA GLU A 63 7.91 -0.30 9.33
C GLU A 63 8.19 -0.59 10.80
N ALA A 64 7.26 -1.22 11.50
CA ALA A 64 7.44 -1.60 12.91
C ALA A 64 8.59 -2.60 13.10
N ALA A 65 8.67 -3.63 12.25
CA ALA A 65 9.74 -4.62 12.30
C ALA A 65 11.12 -4.01 11.99
N GLN A 66 11.21 -3.12 10.99
CA GLN A 66 12.45 -2.42 10.67
C GLN A 66 12.95 -1.57 11.84
N ARG A 67 12.02 -0.84 12.48
CA ARG A 67 12.33 0.03 13.62
C ARG A 67 12.72 -0.76 14.87
N GLU A 68 11.96 -1.80 15.22
CA GLU A 68 12.05 -2.45 16.54
C GLU A 68 12.92 -3.70 16.52
N LEU A 69 12.97 -4.43 15.40
CA LEU A 69 13.66 -5.72 15.32
C LEU A 69 14.96 -5.66 14.51
N MET A 70 15.06 -4.75 13.54
CA MET A 70 16.22 -4.66 12.64
C MET A 70 17.16 -3.49 12.97
N GLY A 71 16.84 -2.69 14.00
CA GLY A 71 17.65 -1.56 14.44
C GLY A 71 17.76 -0.41 13.42
N ASN A 72 16.91 -0.40 12.39
CA ASN A 72 16.95 0.57 11.30
C ASN A 72 15.89 1.66 11.57
N ALA A 73 16.22 2.63 12.43
CA ALA A 73 15.35 3.75 12.75
C ALA A 73 15.96 5.06 12.22
N PRO A 74 15.23 5.87 11.41
CA PRO A 74 15.34 7.31 11.53
C PRO A 74 14.78 7.66 12.91
N GLN A 75 15.65 7.69 13.92
CA GLN A 75 15.32 8.18 15.24
C GLN A 75 14.77 9.60 15.06
N ALA A 76 13.49 9.83 15.35
CA ALA A 76 13.06 11.16 15.73
C ALA A 76 13.91 11.51 16.94
N THR A 77 14.87 12.40 16.72
CA THR A 77 15.80 12.98 17.69
C THR A 77 15.18 12.99 19.08
N SER A 78 15.59 12.03 19.92
CA SER A 78 15.45 12.18 21.36
C SER A 78 16.25 13.43 21.71
N VAL A 79 15.51 14.50 21.96
CA VAL A 79 16.01 15.80 22.35
C VAL A 79 16.94 15.56 23.52
N VAL A 80 18.23 15.77 23.29
CA VAL A 80 19.24 15.89 24.32
C VAL A 80 18.70 16.92 25.30
N SER A 81 18.45 16.50 26.54
CA SER A 81 18.16 17.43 27.64
C SER A 81 19.23 18.52 27.62
N PRO A 82 18.89 19.81 27.45
CA PRO A 82 19.87 20.87 27.47
C PRO A 82 20.45 20.96 28.88
N THR A 83 21.68 20.50 29.04
CA THR A 83 22.52 20.85 30.18
C THR A 83 22.67 22.37 30.17
N PRO A 84 22.26 23.10 31.22
CA PRO A 84 22.49 24.54 31.27
C PRO A 84 23.96 24.76 31.62
N GLY A 85 24.77 25.13 30.64
CA GLY A 85 26.17 25.44 30.89
C GLY A 85 26.99 25.78 29.66
N LEU A 86 27.13 27.08 29.43
CA LEU A 86 28.35 27.74 28.94
C LEU A 86 28.57 27.92 27.42
N ASP A 87 27.96 29.00 26.93
CA ASP A 87 28.57 30.17 26.30
C ASP A 87 29.33 30.11 24.95
N THR A 88 28.89 31.09 24.13
CA THR A 88 29.61 31.95 23.18
C THR A 88 29.71 31.65 21.67
N THR A 89 29.20 32.66 20.94
CA THR A 89 29.60 33.22 19.63
C THR A 89 29.04 32.63 18.33
N ASN A 90 27.88 33.18 17.94
CA ASN A 90 27.66 33.99 16.73
C ASN A 90 28.50 33.72 15.47
N GLY A 91 27.80 33.55 14.34
CA GLY A 91 28.19 34.23 13.11
C GLY A 91 27.77 33.55 11.80
N SER A 92 26.93 34.25 11.03
CA SER A 92 26.74 34.13 9.58
C SER A 92 26.08 32.84 9.08
N GLY A 93 25.00 32.85 8.32
CA GLY A 93 24.48 33.89 7.44
C GLY A 93 23.90 33.15 6.24
N ASP A 94 22.83 33.71 5.67
CA ASP A 94 22.42 33.51 4.28
C ASP A 94 21.81 32.11 3.97
N ASP A 95 20.73 31.93 3.22
CA ASP A 95 19.73 32.81 2.63
C ASP A 95 18.74 31.88 1.89
N VAL A 96 17.58 32.43 1.55
CA VAL A 96 16.65 32.03 0.49
C VAL A 96 15.82 30.73 0.56
N LEU A 97 14.51 30.98 0.63
CA LEU A 97 13.37 30.16 0.22
C LEU A 97 13.48 29.72 -1.24
N ASN A 98 13.08 28.47 -1.57
CA ASN A 98 12.67 28.16 -2.94
C ASN A 98 11.37 27.34 -2.97
N LEU A 99 10.26 28.07 -3.09
CA LEU A 99 8.92 27.58 -3.44
C LEU A 99 8.84 27.50 -4.98
N GLY A 100 8.76 26.29 -5.53
CA GLY A 100 8.66 26.07 -6.98
C GLY A 100 7.47 25.21 -7.38
N ALA A 101 6.48 25.87 -8.02
CA ALA A 101 5.51 25.45 -9.05
C ALA A 101 5.00 23.98 -9.06
N THR A 102 3.73 23.67 -8.76
CA THR A 102 2.48 23.84 -9.57
C THR A 102 2.50 23.31 -11.02
N SER A 103 1.50 22.47 -11.30
CA SER A 103 0.70 22.38 -12.54
C SER A 103 1.10 21.38 -13.62
N GLY A 104 0.16 20.49 -13.92
CA GLY A 104 0.06 19.78 -15.20
C GLY A 104 -1.05 18.73 -15.20
N PRO A 105 -2.28 19.05 -15.64
CA PRO A 105 -3.38 18.09 -15.78
C PRO A 105 -3.44 17.50 -17.20
N GLY A 106 -3.96 16.27 -17.31
CA GLY A 106 -4.66 15.80 -18.50
C GLY A 106 -3.94 14.71 -19.30
N ASP A 107 -4.50 13.50 -19.24
CA ASP A 107 -5.06 12.87 -20.44
C ASP A 107 -5.96 11.70 -20.03
N VAL A 108 -7.28 11.87 -20.17
CA VAL A 108 -8.26 10.79 -20.03
C VAL A 108 -8.62 10.33 -21.43
N GLU A 109 -8.00 9.23 -21.86
CA GLU A 109 -8.28 8.61 -23.15
C GLU A 109 -9.64 7.88 -23.10
N THR A 110 -10.67 8.48 -23.68
CA THR A 110 -12.00 7.88 -23.83
C THR A 110 -12.00 6.82 -24.94
N LYS A 111 -12.23 5.55 -24.57
CA LYS A 111 -12.42 4.44 -25.52
C LYS A 111 -13.75 4.55 -26.30
N PRO A 112 -13.78 4.26 -27.61
CA PRO A 112 -15.02 4.25 -28.39
C PRO A 112 -15.90 3.03 -28.09
N LYS A 113 -17.17 3.32 -27.83
CA LYS A 113 -18.28 2.37 -27.64
C LYS A 113 -18.71 1.83 -29.01
N ARG A 114 -18.45 0.56 -29.32
CA ARG A 114 -18.93 -0.10 -30.56
C ARG A 114 -19.99 -1.15 -30.24
N GLY A 115 -21.05 -1.12 -31.07
CA GLY A 115 -22.39 -1.60 -30.78
C GLY A 115 -22.60 -3.11 -30.84
N ARG A 116 -23.74 -3.54 -30.27
CA ARG A 116 -24.29 -4.89 -30.42
C ARG A 116 -24.89 -5.04 -31.82
N LYS A 117 -24.50 -6.09 -32.56
CA LYS A 117 -25.25 -6.54 -33.73
C LYS A 117 -26.55 -7.23 -33.28
N PRO A 118 -27.67 -7.07 -34.01
CA PRO A 118 -28.93 -7.71 -33.71
C PRO A 118 -28.88 -9.23 -33.98
N LYS A 119 -29.66 -9.96 -33.18
CA LYS A 119 -29.84 -11.41 -33.22
C LYS A 119 -30.65 -11.78 -34.46
N GLY A 120 -30.05 -12.52 -35.39
CA GLY A 120 -30.75 -13.12 -36.51
C GLY A 120 -31.49 -14.38 -36.05
N GLU A 121 -32.79 -14.42 -36.35
CA GLU A 121 -33.64 -15.60 -36.39
C GLU A 121 -33.35 -16.41 -37.66
N GLY A 122 -33.50 -17.74 -37.57
CA GLY A 122 -33.29 -18.69 -38.66
C GLY A 122 -33.05 -20.09 -38.10
#